data_AF-A0A7K4IN18-F1
#
_entry.id   AF-A0A7K4IN18-F1
#
_cell.length_a   1.000
_cell.length_b   1.000
_cell.length_c   1.000
_cell.angle_alpha   90.00
_cell.angle_beta   90.00
_cell.angle_gamma   90.00
#
_symmetry.space_group_name_H-M   'P 1'
#
loop_
_entity.id
_entity.type
_entity.pdbx_description
1 polymer ?
#
loop_
_entity_poly.entity_id
_entity_poly.type
_entity_poly.pdbx_seq_one_letter_code
_entity_poly.pdbx_strand_id
1 'polypeptide(L)' 'MVNDGRGRLFRRKDGKFLIYLPKDFAEDSMFPFKGADSIFVKVSFKLGDNKLLVEKWKEPTPTE' A
#
# COMPACT_ATOMS: atom_id res chain seq x y z
N MET A 1 -15.23 -0.05 -11.11
CA MET A 1 -14.52 -0.05 -9.82
C MET A 1 -14.57 -1.47 -9.27
N VAL A 2 -13.43 -2.15 -9.22
CA VAL A 2 -13.32 -3.52 -8.71
C VAL A 2 -12.95 -3.42 -7.23
N ASN A 3 -13.82 -3.90 -6.34
CA ASN A 3 -13.64 -3.74 -4.88
C ASN A 3 -13.00 -4.97 -4.20
N ASP A 4 -12.79 -6.06 -4.94
CA ASP A 4 -12.15 -7.28 -4.44
C ASP A 4 -11.22 -7.89 -5.50
N GLY A 5 -10.06 -8.39 -5.08
CA GLY A 5 -9.07 -8.95 -5.99
C GLY A 5 -8.10 -9.86 -5.24
N ARG A 6 -7.69 -10.97 -5.87
CA ARG A 6 -6.76 -11.93 -5.28
C ARG A 6 -5.32 -11.53 -5.59
N GLY A 7 -4.56 -11.20 -4.55
CA GLY A 7 -3.13 -10.91 -4.64
C GLY A 7 -2.24 -11.99 -4.03
N ARG A 8 -0.92 -11.76 -4.04
CA ARG A 8 0.06 -12.63 -3.37
C ARG A 8 1.15 -11.82 -2.69
N LEU A 9 1.39 -12.10 -1.41
CA LEU A 9 2.54 -11.59 -0.66
C LEU A 9 3.62 -12.67 -0.56
N PHE A 10 4.88 -12.33 -0.78
CA PHE A 10 5.99 -13.26 -0.62
C PHE A 10 7.23 -12.56 -0.06
N ARG A 11 7.95 -13.30 0.79
CA ARG A 11 9.20 -12.87 1.39
C ARG A 11 10.36 -13.38 0.54
N ARG A 12 11.19 -12.47 0.04
CA ARG A 12 12.42 -12.78 -0.70
C ARG A 12 13.54 -13.20 0.25
N LYS A 13 14.58 -13.84 -0.30
CA LYS A 13 15.77 -14.25 0.45
C LYS A 13 16.53 -13.07 1.08
N ASP A 14 16.45 -11.89 0.47
CA ASP A 14 17.04 -10.64 0.98
C ASP A 14 16.21 -9.96 2.08
N GLY A 15 15.17 -10.64 2.60
CA GLY A 15 14.31 -10.11 3.66
C GLY A 15 13.27 -9.10 3.19
N LYS A 16 13.27 -8.72 1.91
CA LYS A 16 12.27 -7.79 1.34
C LYS A 16 10.96 -8.51 1.03
N PHE A 17 9.87 -7.75 1.06
CA PHE A 17 8.54 -8.23 0.72
C PHE A 17 8.14 -7.70 -0.66
N LEU A 18 7.51 -8.56 -1.46
CA LEU A 18 6.86 -8.19 -2.71
C LEU A 18 5.39 -8.56 -2.62
N ILE A 19 4.54 -7.68 -3.15
CA ILE A 19 3.12 -7.94 -3.32
C ILE A 19 2.75 -7.93 -4.80
N TYR A 20 2.05 -8.96 -5.25
CA TYR A 20 1.34 -8.96 -6.52
C TYR A 20 -0.11 -8.58 -6.25
N LEU A 21 -0.58 -7.54 -6.96
CA LEU A 21 -1.99 -7.16 -7.02
C LEU A 21 -2.46 -7.27 -8.48
N PRO A 22 -3.74 -7.59 -8.73
CA PRO A 22 -4.30 -7.53 -10.07
C PRO A 22 -4.13 -6.13 -10.66
N LYS A 23 -3.74 -6.06 -11.95
CA LYS A 23 -3.53 -4.80 -12.66
C LYS A 23 -4.77 -3.90 -12.56
N ASP A 24 -5.95 -4.44 -12.85
CA ASP A 24 -7.21 -3.70 -12.83
C ASP A 24 -7.65 -3.22 -11.42
N PHE A 25 -6.99 -3.72 -10.36
CA PHE A 25 -7.19 -3.27 -8.98
C PHE A 25 -6.19 -2.19 -8.55
N ALA A 26 -5.00 -2.18 -9.15
CA ALA A 26 -3.91 -1.25 -8.83
C ALA A 26 -3.78 -0.10 -9.85
N GLU A 27 -4.32 -0.26 -11.05
CA GLU A 27 -4.34 0.74 -12.11
C GLU A 27 -5.66 1.52 -12.02
N ASP A 28 -5.55 2.79 -11.67
CA ASP A 28 -6.62 3.76 -11.87
C ASP A 28 -6.24 4.65 -13.05
N SER A 29 -7.26 5.11 -13.78
CA SER A 29 -7.19 6.14 -14.80
C SER A 29 -6.47 7.44 -14.36
N MET A 30 -6.34 7.64 -13.05
CA MET A 30 -5.62 8.78 -12.45
C MET A 30 -4.10 8.58 -12.31
N PHE A 31 -3.54 7.43 -12.69
CA PHE A 31 -2.09 7.18 -12.71
C PHE A 31 -1.47 7.56 -14.08
N PRO A 32 -0.29 8.21 -14.13
CA PRO A 32 0.51 8.74 -13.03
C PRO A 32 -0.15 9.99 -12.43
N PHE A 33 -0.09 10.13 -11.09
CA PHE A 33 -0.80 11.15 -10.31
C PHE A 33 -0.79 12.55 -10.96
N LYS A 34 -1.90 12.94 -11.61
CA LYS A 34 -2.11 14.30 -12.15
C LYS A 34 -3.04 15.17 -11.30
N GLY A 35 -3.39 14.75 -10.09
CA GLY A 35 -4.33 15.45 -9.21
C GLY A 35 -3.68 15.99 -7.94
N ALA A 36 -4.02 17.23 -7.58
CA ALA A 36 -3.66 17.84 -6.29
C ALA A 36 -4.35 17.16 -5.09
N ASP A 37 -5.34 16.30 -5.33
CA ASP A 37 -6.17 15.63 -4.32
C ASP A 37 -5.66 14.23 -3.91
N SER A 38 -4.33 14.05 -3.82
CA SER A 38 -3.75 12.82 -3.26
C SER A 38 -3.59 12.94 -1.74
N ILE A 39 -3.78 11.83 -1.01
CA ILE A 39 -3.43 11.76 0.41
C ILE A 39 -2.18 10.91 0.62
N PHE A 40 -1.27 11.39 1.47
CA PHE A 40 -0.18 10.55 1.94
C PHE A 40 -0.73 9.41 2.79
N VAL A 41 -0.19 8.20 2.61
CA VAL A 41 -0.58 7.01 3.36
C VAL A 41 0.63 6.36 3.99
N LYS A 42 0.44 5.83 5.20
CA LYS A 42 1.34 4.89 5.85
C LYS A 42 0.95 3.50 5.43
N VAL A 43 1.91 2.74 4.91
CA VAL A 43 1.75 1.32 4.62
C VAL A 43 2.59 0.54 5.62
N SER A 44 1.97 -0.37 6.37
CA SER A 44 2.65 -1.17 7.37
C SER A 44 2.16 -2.62 7.37
N PHE A 45 3.01 -3.52 7.88
CA PHE A 45 2.66 -4.91 8.17
C PHE A 45 3.48 -5.37 9.37
N LYS A 46 3.01 -6.43 10.03
CA LYS A 46 3.72 -7.07 11.14
C LYS A 46 4.16 -8.46 10.72
N LEU A 47 5.40 -8.83 11.01
CA LEU A 47 5.88 -10.20 10.79
C LEU A 47 5.03 -11.19 11.58
N GLY A 48 4.52 -12.21 10.91
CA GLY A 48 3.61 -13.20 11.49
C GLY A 48 2.12 -12.84 11.38
N ASP A 49 1.80 -11.61 10.97
CA ASP A 49 0.44 -11.23 10.59
C ASP A 49 0.23 -11.50 9.08
N ASN A 50 -1.03 -11.60 8.64
CA ASN A 50 -1.41 -11.93 7.27
C ASN A 50 -2.11 -10.78 6.53
N LYS A 51 -1.95 -9.54 7.02
CA LYS A 51 -2.55 -8.34 6.43
C LYS A 51 -1.54 -7.20 6.24
N LEU A 52 -1.84 -6.34 5.27
CA LEU A 52 -1.26 -5.01 5.12
C LEU A 52 -2.24 -3.98 5.66
N LEU A 53 -1.73 -3.01 6.42
CA LEU A 53 -2.47 -1.86 6.91
C LEU A 53 -2.07 -0.65 6.06
N VAL A 54 -3.06 -0.04 5.41
CA VAL A 54 -2.92 1.24 4.71
C VAL A 54 -3.78 2.24 5.46
N GLU A 55 -3.15 3.25 6.04
CA GLU A 55 -3.81 4.27 6.85
C GLU A 55 -3.35 5.65 6.38
N LYS A 56 -4.16 6.69 6.61
CA LYS A 56 -3.75 8.06 6.29
C LYS A 56 -2.49 8.40 7.09
N TRP A 57 -1.43 8.84 6.40
CA TRP A 57 -0.22 9.31 7.06
C TRP A 57 -0.53 10.63 7.75
N LYS A 58 -0.22 10.72 9.05
CA LYS A 58 -0.22 11.96 9.81
C LYS A 58 1.24 12.29 10.10
N GLU A 59 1.66 13.53 9.85
CA GLU A 59 2.99 13.96 10.24
C GLU A 59 3.18 13.75 11.75
N PRO A 60 4.33 13.19 12.19
CA PRO A 60 4.63 13.10 13.60
C PRO A 60 4.79 14.51 14.17
N THR A 61 4.02 14.85 15.21
CA THR A 61 4.22 16.07 15.99
C THR A 61 5.64 16.06 16.58
N PRO A 62 6.43 17.13 16.40
CA PRO A 62 7.76 17.24 17.00
C PRO A 62 7.68 17.01 18.50
N THR A 63 8.54 16.14 19.02
CA THR A 63 8.69 15.96 20.47
C THR A 63 9.60 17.10 20.96
N GLU A 64 9.08 17.99 21.80
CA GLU A 64 9.88 18.99 22.54
C GLU A 64 10.85 18.32 23.53
#